data_AF-A0A842J2Z2-F1
#
_entry.id   AF-A0A842J2Z2-F1
#
_cell.length_a   1.000
_cell.length_b   1.000
_cell.length_c   1.000
_cell.angle_alpha   90.00
_cell.angle_beta   90.00
_cell.angle_gamma   90.00
#
_symmetry.space_group_name_H-M   'P 1'
#
loop_
_entity.id
_entity.type
_entity.pdbx_description
1 polymer ?
#
loop_
_entity_poly.entity_id
_entity_poly.type
_entity_poly.pdbx_seq_one_letter_code
_entity_poly.pdbx_strand_id
1 'polypeptide(L)'
;MRLTSQLDKLTDFVGFKAHPDETISSYTLPIGKKESRQKLDECGLWVKILKTTARKSKKVKLKKDYYYGEQGKLVKFLGSAKDISYKTALKMAKELSVGATPKGKAFNTLGSVFELYLASGSKSWAPRTTAKKLKIYKKFAPIKDKDIARIKADSIFTIADELYQAEKFAALKDFLVEAKMLFTYAKNRQKIANNPLDNIDFSKIYVIPDSDGFGHIETDNDLRSLIAYCCDYAGSRDVRNALVLGLCTALRAGNIRTLQKRHLKLDENGYYLAFNKDEMKVSSNGDMYLGIPQELGEWLENMDVGTHFFMGRAGKGLLSDAILSKSLKDYEPENPKGRIVFHSFRSILSTFAHEVDESEVSDYDISRTLSHKIRGVEKSYNKSKSIATTRRVLSWWFVYLKNRGLTL
;
A
#
# COMPACT_ATOMS: atom_id res chain seq x y z
N MET A 1 18.67 60.33 -3.22
CA MET A 1 19.24 59.26 -2.37
C MET A 1 18.30 59.06 -1.18
N ARG A 2 17.48 58.00 -1.18
CA ARG A 2 16.52 57.75 -0.08
C ARG A 2 17.29 57.27 1.15
N LEU A 3 17.37 58.12 2.16
CA LEU A 3 17.93 57.79 3.47
C LEU A 3 16.82 57.17 4.32
N THR A 4 16.61 55.86 4.19
CA THR A 4 15.65 55.12 5.01
C THR A 4 16.28 54.70 6.34
N SER A 5 15.58 54.95 7.45
CA SER A 5 15.90 54.45 8.79
C SER A 5 15.49 52.97 8.98
N GLN A 6 14.81 52.41 7.99
CA GLN A 6 14.25 51.06 7.98
C GLN A 6 15.30 50.04 7.53
N LEU A 7 15.32 48.89 8.18
CA LEU A 7 16.22 47.78 7.84
C LEU A 7 15.62 46.97 6.70
N ASP A 8 16.17 47.14 5.49
CA ASP A 8 15.76 46.34 4.32
C ASP A 8 16.21 44.89 4.49
N LYS A 9 15.30 43.95 4.22
CA LYS A 9 15.58 42.51 4.25
C LYS A 9 16.43 42.13 3.04
N LEU A 10 17.54 41.46 3.28
CA LEU A 10 18.49 40.99 2.28
C LEU A 10 17.83 40.12 1.19
N THR A 11 16.85 39.30 1.57
CA THR A 11 16.12 38.41 0.66
C THR A 11 15.23 39.14 -0.34
N ASP A 12 14.92 40.41 -0.08
CA ASP A 12 14.00 41.21 -0.90
C ASP A 12 14.75 41.96 -2.01
N PHE A 13 16.10 41.96 -1.96
CA PHE A 13 16.92 42.51 -3.03
C PHE A 13 16.85 41.61 -4.28
N VAL A 14 16.55 42.21 -5.44
CA VAL A 14 16.46 41.49 -6.73
C VAL A 14 17.71 40.66 -7.01
N GLY A 15 18.89 41.22 -6.68
CA GLY A 15 20.18 40.54 -6.85
C GLY A 15 20.41 39.34 -5.93
N PHE A 16 19.66 39.18 -4.84
CA PHE A 16 19.87 38.10 -3.87
C PHE A 16 19.60 36.72 -4.49
N LYS A 17 18.60 36.62 -5.38
CA LYS A 17 18.24 35.35 -6.02
C LYS A 17 19.31 34.90 -7.04
N ALA A 18 19.90 35.84 -7.77
CA ALA A 18 20.89 35.55 -8.81
C ALA A 18 22.32 35.46 -8.25
N HIS A 19 22.68 36.38 -7.36
CA HIS A 19 24.03 36.56 -6.81
C HIS A 19 23.98 36.83 -5.29
N PRO A 20 23.63 35.81 -4.47
CA PRO A 20 23.44 35.98 -3.03
C PRO A 20 24.72 36.41 -2.31
N ASP A 21 25.88 35.86 -2.68
CA ASP A 21 27.16 36.19 -2.07
C ASP A 21 27.57 37.66 -2.31
N GLU A 22 27.40 38.16 -3.53
CA GLU A 22 27.66 39.56 -3.88
C GLU A 22 26.70 40.50 -3.17
N THR A 23 25.41 40.13 -3.11
CA THR A 23 24.38 40.90 -2.40
C THR A 23 24.69 40.98 -0.91
N ILE A 24 25.07 39.86 -0.29
CA ILE A 24 25.47 39.82 1.13
C ILE A 24 26.74 40.64 1.33
N SER A 25 27.74 40.52 0.45
CA SER A 25 29.03 41.23 0.55
C SER A 25 28.90 42.76 0.39
N SER A 26 28.02 43.22 -0.50
CA SER A 26 27.77 44.65 -0.76
C SER A 26 26.81 45.31 0.23
N TYR A 27 26.00 44.53 0.96
CA TYR A 27 25.01 45.08 1.89
C TYR A 27 25.63 45.94 3.00
N THR A 28 25.03 47.10 3.26
CA THR A 28 25.45 48.01 4.33
C THR A 28 24.33 48.20 5.36
N LEU A 29 24.71 48.41 6.63
CA LEU A 29 23.72 48.68 7.67
C LEU A 29 23.21 50.12 7.56
N PRO A 30 21.89 50.35 7.77
CA PRO A 30 21.33 51.70 7.88
C PRO A 30 22.08 52.59 8.88
N ILE A 31 21.94 53.90 8.71
CA ILE A 31 22.54 54.89 9.59
C ILE A 31 22.09 54.66 11.04
N GLY A 32 23.01 54.78 11.99
CA GLY A 32 22.76 54.56 13.42
C GLY A 32 22.71 53.09 13.87
N LYS A 33 22.56 52.11 12.97
CA LYS A 33 22.55 50.68 13.36
C LYS A 33 23.97 50.12 13.47
N LYS A 34 24.26 49.48 14.62
CA LYS A 34 25.55 48.82 14.90
C LYS A 34 25.57 47.34 14.51
N GLU A 35 24.43 46.65 14.58
CA GLU A 35 24.27 45.27 14.11
C GLU A 35 22.92 45.03 13.44
N SER A 36 22.83 43.95 12.65
CA SER A 36 21.60 43.37 12.12
C SER A 36 21.70 41.84 12.08
N ARG A 37 20.56 41.17 12.22
CA ARG A 37 20.41 39.73 12.07
C ARG A 37 19.29 39.48 11.09
N GLN A 38 19.58 38.78 10.01
CA GLN A 38 18.62 38.57 8.93
C GLN A 38 18.49 37.09 8.63
N LYS A 39 17.25 36.60 8.60
CA LYS A 39 16.93 35.25 8.16
C LYS A 39 17.05 35.21 6.64
N LEU A 40 17.81 34.26 6.10
CA LEU A 40 18.08 34.14 4.66
C LEU A 40 17.28 33.01 4.00
N ASP A 41 16.85 32.00 4.78
CA ASP A 41 16.12 30.85 4.27
C ASP A 41 15.20 30.21 5.34
N GLU A 42 14.27 29.37 4.92
CA GLU A 42 13.32 28.67 5.79
C GLU A 42 13.92 27.53 6.61
N CYS A 43 15.02 26.92 6.16
CA CYS A 43 15.79 25.89 6.85
C CYS A 43 16.64 26.45 8.01
N GLY A 44 16.50 27.72 8.36
CA GLY A 44 17.13 28.31 9.55
C GLY A 44 18.52 28.90 9.30
N LEU A 45 18.87 29.23 8.05
CA LEU A 45 20.07 30.02 7.78
C LEU A 45 19.85 31.51 8.11
N TRP A 46 20.78 32.09 8.85
CA TRP A 46 20.83 33.51 9.22
C TRP A 46 22.19 34.12 8.88
N VAL A 47 22.20 35.43 8.63
CA VAL A 47 23.42 36.24 8.61
C VAL A 47 23.38 37.29 9.71
N LYS A 48 24.47 37.39 10.46
CA LYS A 48 24.73 38.47 11.40
C LYS A 48 25.70 39.46 10.78
N ILE A 49 25.32 40.73 10.78
CA ILE A 49 26.11 41.84 10.21
C ILE A 49 26.46 42.79 11.36
N LEU A 50 27.75 43.02 11.59
CA LEU A 50 28.24 43.84 12.70
C LEU A 50 29.20 44.92 12.18
N LYS A 51 28.97 46.19 12.55
CA LYS A 51 29.96 47.25 12.37
C LYS A 51 31.10 47.06 13.37
N THR A 52 32.31 46.94 12.85
CA THR A 52 33.54 46.88 13.64
C THR A 52 34.42 48.09 13.33
N THR A 53 34.99 48.67 14.38
CA THR A 53 35.97 49.77 14.30
C THR A 53 37.31 49.23 14.78
N ALA A 54 38.34 49.31 13.95
CA ALA A 54 39.69 48.96 14.38
C ALA A 54 40.22 50.05 15.31
N ARG A 55 40.78 49.67 16.48
CA ARG A 55 41.35 50.63 17.47
C ARG A 55 42.37 51.61 16.89
N LYS A 56 42.95 51.33 15.71
CA LYS A 56 43.97 52.15 15.04
C LYS A 56 43.53 52.74 13.69
N SER A 57 42.27 52.62 13.26
CA SER A 57 41.81 53.18 11.98
C SER A 57 40.38 53.73 12.05
N LYS A 58 40.14 54.94 11.51
CA LYS A 58 38.80 55.54 11.35
C LYS A 58 37.90 54.82 10.33
N LYS A 59 38.38 53.77 9.64
CA LYS A 59 37.59 53.01 8.66
C LYS A 59 36.67 52.01 9.37
N VAL A 60 35.35 52.17 9.18
CA VAL A 60 34.33 51.21 9.62
C VAL A 60 34.36 50.00 8.70
N LYS A 61 34.50 48.79 9.26
CA LYS A 61 34.38 47.54 8.51
C LYS A 61 33.10 46.82 8.93
N LEU A 62 32.51 46.05 8.02
CA LEU A 62 31.37 45.18 8.32
C LEU A 62 31.86 43.74 8.42
N LYS A 63 31.63 43.10 9.57
CA LYS A 63 31.78 41.66 9.72
C LYS A 63 30.45 40.99 9.39
N LYS A 64 30.48 39.97 8.54
CA LYS A 64 29.30 39.24 8.07
C LYS A 64 29.53 37.76 8.30
N ASP A 65 28.72 37.18 9.17
CA ASP A 65 28.91 35.84 9.70
C ASP A 65 27.62 35.03 9.52
N TYR A 66 27.73 33.80 9.02
CA TYR A 66 26.61 32.89 8.88
C TYR A 66 26.38 32.11 10.17
N TYR A 67 25.11 31.94 10.50
CA TYR A 67 24.65 31.21 11.66
C TYR A 67 23.46 30.33 11.28
N TYR A 68 23.34 29.18 11.94
CA TYR A 68 22.08 28.46 12.04
C TYR A 68 21.28 29.05 13.20
N GLY A 69 19.99 29.29 12.98
CA GLY A 69 19.11 29.90 13.97
C GLY A 69 17.73 29.25 14.05
N GLU A 70 17.24 29.12 15.28
CA GLU A 70 15.95 28.51 15.63
C GLU A 70 15.12 29.48 16.45
N GLN A 71 13.80 29.54 16.20
CA GLN A 71 12.86 30.39 16.95
C GLN A 71 13.32 31.86 17.09
N GLY A 72 13.98 32.39 16.05
CA GLY A 72 14.47 33.78 16.03
C GLY A 72 15.79 34.02 16.78
N LYS A 73 16.44 32.98 17.30
CA LYS A 73 17.75 33.07 17.98
C LYS A 73 18.84 32.43 17.13
N LEU A 74 20.04 33.00 17.16
CA LEU A 74 21.23 32.39 16.53
C LEU A 74 21.75 31.29 17.45
N VAL A 75 21.86 30.07 16.96
CA VAL A 75 22.15 28.86 17.74
C VAL A 75 23.57 28.36 17.50
N LYS A 76 24.02 28.29 16.24
CA LYS A 76 25.34 27.76 15.89
C LYS A 76 26.02 28.60 14.81
N PHE A 77 27.29 28.93 15.02
CA PHE A 77 28.11 29.61 14.02
C PHE A 77 28.48 28.63 12.89
N LEU A 78 28.32 29.05 11.64
CA LEU A 78 28.60 28.23 10.46
C LEU A 78 29.88 28.64 9.74
N GLY A 79 30.25 29.92 9.80
CA GLY A 79 31.45 30.45 9.17
C GLY A 79 31.29 31.92 8.80
N SER A 80 32.39 32.59 8.42
CA SER A 80 32.33 33.98 7.96
C SER A 80 31.99 34.02 6.46
N ALA A 81 31.22 35.03 6.05
CA ALA A 81 30.84 35.22 4.64
C ALA A 81 32.02 35.61 3.73
N LYS A 82 33.23 35.80 4.29
CA LYS A 82 34.46 35.93 3.50
C LYS A 82 35.10 34.59 3.16
N ASP A 83 34.82 33.57 3.97
CA ASP A 83 35.53 32.29 3.94
C ASP A 83 34.66 31.18 3.35
N ILE A 84 33.34 31.29 3.47
CA ILE A 84 32.39 30.31 2.92
C ILE A 84 31.30 31.01 2.10
N SER A 85 30.87 30.34 1.02
CA SER A 85 29.77 30.83 0.17
C SER A 85 28.40 30.58 0.81
N TYR A 86 27.40 31.33 0.36
CA TYR A 86 26.00 31.19 0.73
C TYR A 86 25.50 29.77 0.49
N LYS A 87 25.87 29.16 -0.65
CA LYS A 87 25.49 27.77 -0.99
C LYS A 87 26.04 26.77 0.03
N THR A 88 27.29 26.94 0.45
CA THR A 88 27.92 26.08 1.45
C THR A 88 27.30 26.28 2.82
N ALA A 89 27.07 27.53 3.23
CA ALA A 89 26.39 27.86 4.48
C ALA A 89 24.94 27.32 4.51
N LEU A 90 24.22 27.37 3.38
CA LEU A 90 22.89 26.80 3.23
C LEU A 90 22.90 25.28 3.33
N LYS A 91 23.90 24.61 2.74
CA LYS A 91 24.06 23.16 2.90
C LYS A 91 24.30 22.78 4.36
N MET A 92 25.21 23.48 5.05
CA MET A 92 25.47 23.26 6.48
C MET A 92 24.24 23.55 7.34
N ALA A 93 23.50 24.62 7.06
CA ALA A 93 22.24 24.94 7.74
C ALA A 93 21.18 23.87 7.49
N LYS A 94 21.09 23.32 6.27
CA LYS A 94 20.18 22.21 5.94
C LYS A 94 20.56 20.92 6.66
N GLU A 95 21.84 20.56 6.69
CA GLU A 95 22.34 19.40 7.45
C GLU A 95 22.06 19.56 8.95
N LEU A 96 22.21 20.77 9.48
CA LEU A 96 21.83 21.09 10.85
C LEU A 96 20.30 21.13 11.03
N SER A 97 19.50 21.52 10.04
CA SER A 97 18.04 21.44 10.13
C SER A 97 17.52 20.00 10.11
N VAL A 98 18.29 19.08 9.51
CA VAL A 98 18.01 17.64 9.46
C VAL A 98 18.46 16.94 10.76
N GLY A 99 19.38 17.54 11.54
CA GLY A 99 19.99 16.92 12.73
C GLY A 99 19.98 17.72 14.04
N ALA A 100 19.54 18.98 14.07
CA ALA A 100 19.53 19.85 15.24
C ALA A 100 18.11 20.05 15.76
N THR A 101 17.99 19.89 17.07
CA THR A 101 16.75 20.04 17.82
C THR A 101 16.82 21.32 18.64
N PRO A 102 15.75 22.13 18.72
CA PRO A 102 15.57 23.07 19.81
C PRO A 102 15.17 22.25 21.03
N LYS A 103 16.13 21.86 21.89
CA LYS A 103 15.89 21.03 23.08
C LYS A 103 14.88 19.89 22.84
N GLY A 104 15.34 18.81 22.18
CA GLY A 104 14.71 17.50 22.31
C GLY A 104 13.41 17.27 21.55
N LYS A 105 13.49 17.15 20.22
CA LYS A 105 12.63 16.23 19.44
C LYS A 105 13.22 16.10 18.04
N ALA A 106 13.69 14.89 17.70
CA ALA A 106 14.06 14.54 16.33
C ALA A 106 12.98 15.02 15.36
N PHE A 107 13.40 15.55 14.21
CA PHE A 107 12.47 15.99 13.17
C PHE A 107 11.55 14.81 12.82
N ASN A 108 10.28 14.91 13.18
CA ASN A 108 9.28 13.91 12.80
C ASN A 108 8.93 14.16 11.34
N THR A 109 9.85 13.89 10.41
CA THR A 109 9.50 13.89 9.00
C THR A 109 8.35 12.90 8.79
N LEU A 110 7.53 13.11 7.76
CA LEU A 110 6.54 12.11 7.38
C LEU A 110 7.19 10.73 7.22
N GLY A 111 8.39 10.67 6.65
CA GLY A 111 9.13 9.42 6.48
C GLY A 111 9.58 8.78 7.78
N SER A 112 10.12 9.54 8.74
CA SER A 112 10.53 8.97 10.02
C SER A 112 9.33 8.49 10.84
N VAL A 113 8.18 9.16 10.73
CA VAL A 113 6.93 8.68 11.35
C VAL A 113 6.37 7.46 10.63
N PHE A 114 6.47 7.41 9.30
CA PHE A 114 6.06 6.22 8.54
C PHE A 114 6.91 5.00 8.90
N GLU A 115 8.22 5.15 9.08
CA GLU A 115 9.12 4.08 9.57
C GLU A 115 8.65 3.55 10.93
N LEU A 116 8.32 4.44 11.88
CA LEU A 116 7.80 4.05 13.20
C LEU A 116 6.43 3.36 13.10
N TYR A 117 5.56 3.86 12.23
CA TYR A 117 4.26 3.26 11.93
C TYR A 117 4.42 1.85 11.37
N LEU A 118 5.33 1.68 10.42
CA LEU A 118 5.64 0.40 9.80
C LEU A 118 6.22 -0.58 10.83
N ALA A 119 7.19 -0.16 11.65
CA ALA A 119 7.80 -0.98 12.70
C ALA A 119 6.80 -1.39 13.80
N SER A 120 5.83 -0.51 14.11
CA SER A 120 4.77 -0.82 15.07
C SER A 120 3.76 -1.80 14.50
N GLY A 121 3.35 -1.61 13.24
CA GLY A 121 2.32 -2.42 12.60
C GLY A 121 2.81 -3.77 12.06
N SER A 122 4.04 -3.83 11.56
CA SER A 122 4.63 -5.03 10.96
C SER A 122 4.70 -6.22 11.93
N LYS A 123 4.73 -5.96 13.24
CA LYS A 123 4.60 -7.00 14.28
C LYS A 123 3.29 -7.79 14.21
N SER A 124 2.24 -7.20 13.65
CA SER A 124 0.89 -7.76 13.57
C SER A 124 0.41 -8.03 12.14
N TRP A 125 1.09 -7.47 11.13
CA TRP A 125 0.66 -7.55 9.74
C TRP A 125 1.37 -8.69 9.02
N ALA A 126 0.64 -9.36 8.11
CA ALA A 126 1.25 -10.29 7.18
C ALA A 126 2.27 -9.54 6.27
N PRO A 127 3.37 -10.19 5.82
CA PRO A 127 4.40 -9.56 5.00
C PRO A 127 3.86 -8.84 3.75
N ARG A 128 2.81 -9.42 3.12
CA ARG A 128 2.12 -8.83 1.95
C ARG A 128 1.46 -7.48 2.28
N THR A 129 0.88 -7.34 3.47
CA THR A 129 0.26 -6.10 3.93
C THR A 129 1.32 -5.02 4.13
N THR A 130 2.45 -5.37 4.74
CA THR A 130 3.61 -4.48 4.90
C THR A 130 4.14 -4.00 3.53
N ALA A 131 4.29 -4.92 2.57
CA ALA A 131 4.70 -4.57 1.20
C ALA A 131 3.70 -3.65 0.49
N LYS A 132 2.39 -3.87 0.67
CA LYS A 132 1.35 -2.99 0.14
C LYS A 132 1.48 -1.58 0.71
N LYS A 133 1.66 -1.44 2.04
CA LYS A 133 1.83 -0.14 2.70
C LYS A 133 3.07 0.61 2.21
N LEU A 134 4.20 -0.08 2.06
CA LEU A 134 5.41 0.48 1.45
C LEU A 134 5.16 0.99 0.02
N LYS A 135 4.40 0.24 -0.79
CA LYS A 135 4.03 0.67 -2.15
C LYS A 135 3.14 1.92 -2.15
N ILE A 136 2.22 2.03 -1.19
CA ILE A 136 1.38 3.22 -1.04
C ILE A 136 2.25 4.41 -0.57
N TYR A 137 3.14 4.18 0.38
CA TYR A 137 4.04 5.20 0.92
C TYR A 137 4.89 5.90 -0.14
N LYS A 138 5.29 5.19 -1.21
CA LYS A 138 6.00 5.81 -2.35
C LYS A 138 5.27 7.02 -2.95
N LYS A 139 3.94 7.09 -2.84
CA LYS A 139 3.15 8.24 -3.31
C LYS A 139 3.37 9.50 -2.48
N PHE A 140 3.82 9.37 -1.23
CA PHE A 140 4.16 10.51 -0.37
C PHE A 140 5.54 11.09 -0.69
N ALA A 141 6.25 10.62 -1.71
CA ALA A 141 7.57 11.12 -2.09
C ALA A 141 7.69 12.66 -2.15
N PRO A 142 6.70 13.43 -2.66
CA PRO A 142 6.77 14.90 -2.68
C PRO A 142 6.81 15.56 -1.30
N ILE A 143 6.38 14.85 -0.25
CA ILE A 143 6.25 15.38 1.12
C ILE A 143 6.94 14.52 2.18
N LYS A 144 7.70 13.49 1.78
CA LYS A 144 8.31 12.52 2.70
C LYS A 144 9.27 13.16 3.71
N ASP A 145 10.00 14.19 3.28
CA ASP A 145 11.03 14.86 4.10
C ASP A 145 10.46 16.09 4.84
N LYS A 146 9.17 16.41 4.64
CA LYS A 146 8.51 17.51 5.36
C LYS A 146 8.23 17.11 6.80
N ASP A 147 8.32 18.09 7.70
CA ASP A 147 7.85 17.95 9.08
C ASP A 147 6.37 17.59 9.06
N ILE A 148 6.03 16.43 9.64
CA ILE A 148 4.66 15.94 9.66
C ILE A 148 3.69 16.92 10.33
N ALA A 149 4.16 17.72 11.29
CA ALA A 149 3.35 18.73 11.96
C ALA A 149 3.02 19.94 11.06
N ARG A 150 3.74 20.11 9.95
CA ARG A 150 3.54 21.20 8.98
C ARG A 150 2.78 20.74 7.72
N ILE A 151 2.49 19.44 7.59
CA ILE A 151 1.74 18.94 6.45
C ILE A 151 0.25 19.29 6.64
N LYS A 152 -0.28 20.04 5.68
CA LYS A 152 -1.70 20.43 5.62
C LYS A 152 -2.48 19.47 4.71
N ALA A 153 -3.80 19.49 4.84
CA ALA A 153 -4.71 18.71 3.99
C ALA A 153 -4.45 18.95 2.49
N ASP A 154 -4.20 20.19 2.08
CA ASP A 154 -3.90 20.56 0.69
C ASP A 154 -2.74 19.76 0.08
N SER A 155 -1.69 19.46 0.86
CA SER A 155 -0.57 18.64 0.37
C SER A 155 -0.95 17.19 0.11
N ILE A 156 -1.96 16.68 0.82
CA ILE A 156 -2.53 15.34 0.62
C ILE A 156 -3.48 15.36 -0.56
N PHE A 157 -4.31 16.41 -0.69
CA PHE A 157 -5.19 16.61 -1.83
C PHE A 157 -4.43 16.72 -3.13
N THR A 158 -3.29 17.42 -3.19
CA THR A 158 -2.47 17.47 -4.42
C THR A 158 -2.14 16.06 -4.94
N ILE A 159 -1.75 15.14 -4.06
CA ILE A 159 -1.42 13.76 -4.45
C ILE A 159 -2.69 12.96 -4.82
N ALA A 160 -3.77 13.16 -4.07
CA ALA A 160 -5.04 12.48 -4.32
C ALA A 160 -5.70 12.94 -5.65
N ASP A 161 -5.65 14.23 -5.95
CA ASP A 161 -6.16 14.83 -7.18
C ASP A 161 -5.39 14.30 -8.39
N GLU A 162 -4.07 14.17 -8.31
CA GLU A 162 -3.27 13.52 -9.37
C GLU A 162 -3.72 12.08 -9.65
N LEU A 163 -4.06 11.30 -8.61
CA LEU A 163 -4.56 9.93 -8.77
C LEU A 163 -5.98 9.91 -9.34
N TYR A 164 -6.82 10.88 -8.93
CA TYR A 164 -8.20 11.00 -9.38
C TYR A 164 -8.28 11.39 -10.86
N GLN A 165 -7.54 12.43 -11.26
CA GLN A 165 -7.48 12.90 -12.65
C GLN A 165 -6.86 11.87 -13.60
N ALA A 166 -6.01 10.98 -13.08
CA ALA A 166 -5.49 9.84 -13.83
C ALA A 166 -6.41 8.61 -13.80
N GLU A 167 -7.62 8.71 -13.24
CA GLU A 167 -8.62 7.65 -13.09
C GLU A 167 -8.08 6.41 -12.34
N LYS A 168 -7.07 6.59 -11.49
CA LYS A 168 -6.46 5.52 -10.68
C LYS A 168 -7.23 5.30 -9.39
N PHE A 169 -8.54 5.06 -9.49
CA PHE A 169 -9.47 5.05 -8.35
C PHE A 169 -9.09 4.04 -7.25
N ALA A 170 -8.66 2.83 -7.61
CA ALA A 170 -8.20 1.84 -6.62
C ALA A 170 -6.97 2.32 -5.83
N ALA A 171 -6.03 2.98 -6.51
CA ALA A 171 -4.83 3.53 -5.88
C ALA A 171 -5.14 4.78 -5.04
N LEU A 172 -6.12 5.58 -5.45
CA LEU A 172 -6.66 6.71 -4.69
C LEU A 172 -7.28 6.22 -3.38
N LYS A 173 -8.21 5.26 -3.43
CA LYS A 173 -8.86 4.69 -2.24
C LYS A 173 -7.83 4.14 -1.25
N ASP A 174 -6.88 3.35 -1.73
CA ASP A 174 -5.78 2.82 -0.91
C ASP A 174 -4.93 3.95 -0.30
N PHE A 175 -4.63 5.00 -1.06
CA PHE A 175 -3.85 6.14 -0.59
C PHE A 175 -4.56 6.93 0.51
N LEU A 176 -5.84 7.27 0.33
CA LEU A 176 -6.62 8.05 1.29
C LEU A 176 -6.78 7.32 2.63
N VAL A 177 -7.05 6.01 2.59
CA VAL A 177 -7.11 5.17 3.79
C VAL A 177 -5.76 5.17 4.50
N GLU A 178 -4.67 4.96 3.76
CA GLU A 178 -3.33 4.92 4.35
C GLU A 178 -2.91 6.27 4.93
N ALA A 179 -3.22 7.37 4.24
CA ALA A 179 -2.97 8.72 4.73
C ALA A 179 -3.68 8.95 6.07
N LYS A 180 -4.98 8.65 6.14
CA LYS A 180 -5.74 8.78 7.39
C LYS A 180 -5.11 7.94 8.51
N MET A 181 -4.77 6.68 8.24
CA MET A 181 -4.13 5.80 9.23
C MET A 181 -2.77 6.31 9.71
N LEU A 182 -1.93 6.82 8.81
CA LEU A 182 -0.61 7.36 9.15
C LEU A 182 -0.72 8.61 10.03
N PHE A 183 -1.58 9.56 9.68
CA PHE A 183 -1.76 10.78 10.48
C PHE A 183 -2.51 10.51 11.80
N THR A 184 -3.46 9.56 11.83
CA THR A 184 -4.04 9.08 13.10
C THR A 184 -2.97 8.45 13.99
N TYR A 185 -2.08 7.61 13.44
CA TYR A 185 -0.96 7.06 14.20
C TYR A 185 -0.05 8.18 14.75
N ALA A 186 0.29 9.16 13.92
CA ALA A 186 1.11 10.30 14.31
C ALA A 186 0.48 11.10 15.47
N LYS A 187 -0.83 11.34 15.41
CA LYS A 187 -1.60 12.00 16.46
C LYS A 187 -1.58 11.18 17.76
N ASN A 188 -1.89 9.89 17.67
CA ASN A 188 -1.93 8.98 18.84
C ASN A 188 -0.57 8.81 19.50
N ARG A 189 0.53 8.96 18.75
CA ARG A 189 1.91 8.96 19.26
C ARG A 189 2.43 10.36 19.62
N GLN A 190 1.55 11.36 19.67
CA GLN A 190 1.88 12.75 20.04
C GLN A 190 3.00 13.36 19.18
N LYS A 191 3.08 12.93 17.91
CA LYS A 191 3.98 13.50 16.89
C LYS A 191 3.41 14.74 16.24
N ILE A 192 2.08 14.83 16.19
CA ILE A 192 1.29 16.00 15.80
C ILE A 192 0.20 16.23 16.86
N ALA A 193 -0.22 17.48 17.00
CA ALA A 193 -1.35 17.82 17.89
C ALA A 193 -2.70 17.45 17.25
N ASN A 194 -2.84 17.74 15.96
CA ASN A 194 -4.08 17.54 15.21
C ASN A 194 -3.79 16.76 13.93
N ASN A 195 -4.67 15.81 13.58
CA ASN A 195 -4.61 15.14 12.29
C ASN A 195 -5.29 16.02 11.23
N PRO A 196 -4.60 16.41 10.14
CA PRO A 196 -5.17 17.27 9.10
C PRO A 196 -6.36 16.63 8.37
N LEU A 197 -6.65 15.34 8.58
CA LEU A 197 -7.69 14.57 7.88
C LEU A 197 -8.84 14.08 8.79
N ASP A 198 -8.91 14.46 10.07
CA ASP A 198 -9.89 13.89 11.03
C ASP A 198 -11.36 14.12 10.61
N ASN A 199 -11.67 15.29 10.04
CA ASN A 199 -13.03 15.70 9.69
C ASN A 199 -13.29 15.76 8.17
N ILE A 200 -12.45 15.11 7.39
CA ILE A 200 -12.59 15.10 5.92
C ILE A 200 -13.40 13.88 5.52
N ASP A 201 -14.52 14.15 4.87
CA ASP A 201 -15.33 13.14 4.18
C ASP A 201 -14.91 13.08 2.71
N PHE A 202 -13.98 12.17 2.41
CA PHE A 202 -13.47 12.00 1.05
C PHE A 202 -14.55 11.54 0.05
N SER A 203 -15.65 10.94 0.50
CA SER A 203 -16.73 10.50 -0.39
C SER A 203 -17.49 11.67 -1.02
N LYS A 204 -17.46 12.84 -0.37
CA LYS A 204 -18.03 14.10 -0.88
C LYS A 204 -17.10 14.86 -1.81
N ILE A 205 -15.83 14.45 -1.90
CA ILE A 205 -14.79 15.11 -2.69
C ILE A 205 -14.49 14.31 -3.95
N TYR A 206 -14.36 12.99 -3.81
CA TYR A 206 -14.03 12.09 -4.91
C TYR A 206 -15.22 11.20 -5.23
N VAL A 207 -15.83 11.43 -6.40
CA VAL A 207 -16.82 10.51 -6.97
C VAL A 207 -16.05 9.35 -7.59
N ILE A 208 -15.91 8.27 -6.83
CA ILE A 208 -15.25 7.04 -7.26
C ILE A 208 -16.34 6.12 -7.81
N PRO A 209 -16.28 5.73 -9.10
CA PRO A 209 -17.20 4.73 -9.64
C PRO A 209 -17.15 3.45 -8.81
N ASP A 210 -18.31 2.82 -8.66
CA ASP A 210 -18.33 1.49 -8.09
C ASP A 210 -17.45 0.57 -8.94
N SER A 211 -16.64 -0.24 -8.27
CA SER A 211 -15.97 -1.33 -8.96
C SER A 211 -17.05 -2.33 -9.31
N ASP A 212 -17.10 -2.80 -10.56
CA ASP A 212 -17.95 -3.93 -11.02
C ASP A 212 -17.60 -5.27 -10.33
N GLY A 213 -16.87 -5.23 -9.21
CA GLY A 213 -16.35 -6.41 -8.53
C GLY A 213 -15.34 -7.17 -9.39
N PHE A 214 -15.24 -8.46 -9.09
CA PHE A 214 -14.65 -9.41 -10.04
C PHE A 214 -15.76 -9.84 -10.97
N GLY A 215 -15.49 -9.89 -12.28
CA GLY A 215 -16.54 -10.29 -13.20
C GLY A 215 -17.02 -11.70 -12.91
N HIS A 216 -18.28 -11.95 -13.17
CA HIS A 216 -18.92 -13.25 -13.01
C HIS A 216 -19.78 -13.56 -14.22
N ILE A 217 -20.16 -14.82 -14.36
CA ILE A 217 -21.02 -15.34 -15.41
C ILE A 217 -22.27 -15.93 -14.77
N GLU A 218 -23.40 -15.80 -15.45
CA GLU A 218 -24.73 -16.19 -14.95
C GLU A 218 -25.44 -17.14 -15.94
N THR A 219 -24.88 -17.38 -17.12
CA THR A 219 -25.52 -18.19 -18.16
C THR A 219 -24.86 -19.55 -18.32
N ASP A 220 -25.66 -20.56 -18.67
CA ASP A 220 -25.18 -21.91 -18.98
C ASP A 220 -24.13 -21.91 -20.11
N ASN A 221 -24.34 -21.06 -21.11
CA ASN A 221 -23.47 -20.94 -22.27
C ASN A 221 -22.10 -20.34 -21.91
N ASP A 222 -22.09 -19.27 -21.12
CA ASP A 222 -20.84 -18.71 -20.59
C ASP A 222 -20.11 -19.71 -19.70
N LEU A 223 -20.84 -20.53 -18.93
CA LEU A 223 -20.22 -21.56 -18.09
C LEU A 223 -19.55 -22.64 -18.94
N ARG A 224 -20.22 -23.12 -19.99
CA ARG A 224 -19.62 -24.07 -20.96
C ARG A 224 -18.39 -23.50 -21.63
N SER A 225 -18.45 -22.25 -22.08
CA SER A 225 -17.31 -21.59 -22.73
C SER A 225 -16.13 -21.40 -21.76
N LEU A 226 -16.40 -21.07 -20.49
CA LEU A 226 -15.38 -20.96 -19.45
C LEU A 226 -14.74 -22.30 -19.11
N ILE A 227 -15.55 -23.37 -19.04
CA ILE A 227 -15.07 -24.74 -18.83
C ILE A 227 -14.11 -25.12 -19.96
N ALA A 228 -14.55 -24.97 -21.21
CA ALA A 228 -13.72 -25.24 -22.38
C ALA A 228 -12.41 -24.43 -22.34
N TYR A 229 -12.49 -23.13 -22.06
CA TYR A 229 -11.31 -22.27 -21.93
C TYR A 229 -10.31 -22.77 -20.86
N CYS A 230 -10.81 -23.24 -19.71
CA CYS A 230 -9.97 -23.76 -18.64
C CYS A 230 -9.37 -25.14 -19.00
N CYS A 231 -10.17 -26.04 -19.57
CA CYS A 231 -9.74 -27.39 -19.97
C CYS A 231 -8.78 -27.38 -21.16
N ASP A 232 -8.91 -26.42 -22.08
CA ASP A 232 -8.09 -26.30 -23.29
C ASP A 232 -7.02 -25.22 -23.18
N TYR A 233 -6.74 -24.72 -21.97
CA TYR A 233 -5.76 -23.65 -21.77
C TYR A 233 -4.40 -24.01 -22.39
N ALA A 234 -3.99 -23.24 -23.40
CA ALA A 234 -2.84 -23.53 -24.26
C ALA A 234 -1.47 -23.29 -23.60
N GLY A 235 -1.43 -22.73 -22.38
CA GLY A 235 -0.19 -22.54 -21.64
C GLY A 235 0.34 -23.82 -21.01
N SER A 236 0.97 -23.73 -19.84
CA SER A 236 1.50 -24.93 -19.18
C SER A 236 0.39 -25.81 -18.62
N ARG A 237 0.63 -27.14 -18.65
CA ARG A 237 -0.25 -28.14 -18.02
C ARG A 237 -0.51 -27.84 -16.54
N ASP A 238 0.49 -27.38 -15.79
CA ASP A 238 0.33 -26.97 -14.39
C ASP A 238 -0.68 -25.83 -14.22
N VAL A 239 -0.64 -24.82 -15.09
CA VAL A 239 -1.59 -23.70 -15.02
C VAL A 239 -2.98 -24.16 -15.41
N ARG A 240 -3.11 -24.96 -16.47
CA ARG A 240 -4.37 -25.56 -16.90
C ARG A 240 -5.03 -26.38 -15.78
N ASN A 241 -4.29 -27.32 -15.20
CA ASN A 241 -4.80 -28.16 -14.11
C ASN A 241 -5.12 -27.32 -12.85
N ALA A 242 -4.36 -26.25 -12.59
CA ALA A 242 -4.67 -25.30 -11.51
C ALA A 242 -5.95 -24.50 -11.77
N LEU A 243 -6.24 -24.14 -13.03
CA LEU A 243 -7.50 -23.51 -13.43
C LEU A 243 -8.67 -24.47 -13.23
N VAL A 244 -8.55 -25.70 -13.74
CA VAL A 244 -9.55 -26.77 -13.58
C VAL A 244 -9.82 -27.04 -12.09
N LEU A 245 -8.80 -27.26 -11.28
CA LEU A 245 -8.99 -27.48 -9.84
C LEU A 245 -9.61 -26.25 -9.16
N GLY A 246 -9.21 -25.04 -9.57
CA GLY A 246 -9.79 -23.79 -9.10
C GLY A 246 -11.29 -23.69 -9.37
N LEU A 247 -11.71 -24.05 -10.59
CA LEU A 247 -13.10 -24.08 -11.02
C LEU A 247 -13.91 -25.12 -10.22
N CYS A 248 -13.36 -26.33 -10.03
CA CYS A 248 -14.02 -27.41 -9.30
C CYS A 248 -14.15 -27.18 -7.79
N THR A 249 -13.25 -26.39 -7.18
CA THR A 249 -13.17 -26.27 -5.71
C THR A 249 -13.49 -24.87 -5.18
N ALA A 250 -13.52 -23.87 -6.05
CA ALA A 250 -13.62 -22.46 -5.68
C ALA A 250 -12.57 -22.04 -4.62
N LEU A 251 -11.44 -22.75 -4.53
CA LEU A 251 -10.35 -22.37 -3.66
C LEU A 251 -9.75 -21.03 -4.09
N ARG A 252 -9.15 -20.29 -3.15
CA ARG A 252 -8.44 -19.06 -3.51
C ARG A 252 -7.17 -19.40 -4.27
N ALA A 253 -6.75 -18.51 -5.17
CA ALA A 253 -5.49 -18.66 -5.92
C ALA A 253 -4.28 -18.98 -5.03
N GLY A 254 -4.23 -18.42 -3.82
CA GLY A 254 -3.20 -18.77 -2.83
C GLY A 254 -3.19 -20.25 -2.48
N ASN A 255 -4.33 -20.80 -2.07
CA ASN A 255 -4.47 -22.21 -1.68
C ASN A 255 -4.11 -23.17 -2.83
N ILE A 256 -4.54 -22.85 -4.05
CA ILE A 256 -4.26 -23.67 -5.24
C ILE A 256 -2.76 -23.67 -5.55
N ARG A 257 -2.11 -22.51 -5.52
CA ARG A 257 -0.68 -22.38 -5.85
C ARG A 257 0.24 -23.00 -4.80
N THR A 258 -0.18 -23.04 -3.54
CA THR A 258 0.57 -23.65 -2.44
C THR A 258 0.09 -25.06 -2.12
N LEU A 259 -0.76 -25.66 -2.95
CA LEU A 259 -1.24 -27.02 -2.73
C LEU A 259 -0.09 -28.03 -2.85
N GLN A 260 -0.02 -28.98 -1.92
CA GLN A 260 1.03 -29.99 -1.81
C GLN A 260 0.38 -31.33 -1.45
N LYS A 261 1.05 -32.47 -1.71
CA LYS A 261 0.52 -33.80 -1.37
C LYS A 261 0.08 -33.90 0.10
N ARG A 262 0.78 -33.25 1.03
CA ARG A 262 0.42 -33.24 2.46
C ARG A 262 -0.97 -32.68 2.76
N HIS A 263 -1.53 -31.84 1.88
CA HIS A 263 -2.87 -31.25 2.05
C HIS A 263 -3.97 -32.19 1.60
N LEU A 264 -3.71 -33.09 0.65
CA LEU A 264 -4.64 -34.13 0.24
C LEU A 264 -4.66 -35.21 1.31
N LYS A 265 -5.86 -35.52 1.80
CA LYS A 265 -6.12 -36.52 2.82
C LYS A 265 -7.23 -37.44 2.36
N LEU A 266 -7.18 -38.67 2.85
CA LEU A 266 -8.21 -39.68 2.67
C LEU A 266 -8.64 -40.16 4.06
N ASP A 267 -9.93 -40.20 4.32
CA ASP A 267 -10.52 -40.88 5.48
C ASP A 267 -11.59 -41.88 5.04
N GLU A 268 -12.26 -42.51 6.00
CA GLU A 268 -13.34 -43.47 5.76
C GLU A 268 -14.51 -42.92 4.91
N ASN A 269 -14.65 -41.60 4.82
CA ASN A 269 -15.68 -40.90 4.06
C ASN A 269 -15.16 -40.32 2.73
N GLY A 270 -13.93 -40.63 2.33
CA GLY A 270 -13.32 -40.21 1.06
C GLY A 270 -12.35 -39.03 1.17
N TYR A 271 -11.97 -38.46 0.02
CA TYR A 271 -10.93 -37.43 -0.02
C TYR A 271 -11.37 -36.06 0.54
N TYR A 272 -10.42 -35.34 1.13
CA TYR A 272 -10.56 -33.95 1.53
C TYR A 272 -9.22 -33.21 1.48
N LEU A 273 -9.29 -31.88 1.38
CA LEU A 273 -8.16 -30.98 1.49
C LEU A 273 -8.11 -30.36 2.90
N ALA A 274 -6.94 -30.40 3.53
CA ALA A 274 -6.70 -29.81 4.83
C ALA A 274 -5.64 -28.69 4.74
N PHE A 275 -6.01 -27.49 5.20
CA PHE A 275 -5.11 -26.34 5.32
C PHE A 275 -5.11 -25.85 6.77
N ASN A 276 -3.93 -25.60 7.31
CA ASN A 276 -3.81 -25.04 8.65
C ASN A 276 -4.16 -23.55 8.63
N LYS A 277 -4.58 -23.01 9.77
CA LYS A 277 -4.98 -21.59 9.93
C LYS A 277 -3.93 -20.60 9.43
N ASP A 278 -2.65 -20.94 9.51
CA ASP A 278 -1.55 -20.06 9.10
C ASP A 278 -1.35 -20.03 7.57
N GLU A 279 -1.92 -21.01 6.87
CA GLU A 279 -1.98 -21.08 5.40
C GLU A 279 -3.22 -20.36 4.85
N MET A 280 -4.17 -20.02 5.73
CA MET A 280 -5.39 -19.33 5.37
C MET A 280 -5.17 -17.81 5.29
N LYS A 281 -5.84 -17.17 4.33
CA LYS A 281 -5.82 -15.69 4.18
C LYS A 281 -6.26 -14.96 5.46
N VAL A 282 -7.16 -15.58 6.23
CA VAL A 282 -7.69 -15.05 7.49
C VAL A 282 -7.53 -16.11 8.56
N SER A 283 -6.39 -16.13 9.26
CA SER A 283 -6.07 -17.16 10.25
C SER A 283 -7.04 -17.25 11.41
N SER A 284 -7.76 -16.16 11.73
CA SER A 284 -8.82 -16.17 12.75
C SER A 284 -10.02 -17.05 12.38
N ASN A 285 -10.13 -17.50 11.13
CA ASN A 285 -11.15 -18.45 10.69
C ASN A 285 -10.80 -19.89 11.06
N GLY A 286 -9.59 -20.16 11.56
CA GLY A 286 -9.13 -21.51 11.91
C GLY A 286 -8.66 -22.32 10.70
N ASP A 287 -8.47 -23.62 10.93
CA ASP A 287 -8.11 -24.59 9.89
C ASP A 287 -9.28 -24.78 8.92
N MET A 288 -8.96 -25.08 7.66
CA MET A 288 -9.93 -25.40 6.62
C MET A 288 -9.88 -26.89 6.30
N TYR A 289 -11.04 -27.55 6.38
CA TYR A 289 -11.25 -28.91 5.90
C TYR A 289 -12.33 -28.89 4.83
N LEU A 290 -11.90 -29.14 3.59
CA LEU A 290 -12.73 -29.10 2.39
C LEU A 290 -12.88 -30.53 1.85
N GLY A 291 -14.02 -31.16 2.09
CA GLY A 291 -14.36 -32.41 1.45
C GLY A 291 -14.51 -32.20 -0.05
N ILE A 292 -13.87 -33.06 -0.84
CA ILE A 292 -13.88 -32.99 -2.31
C ILE A 292 -14.56 -34.24 -2.90
N PRO A 293 -15.04 -34.18 -4.15
CA PRO A 293 -15.57 -35.35 -4.84
C PRO A 293 -14.52 -36.44 -4.97
N GLN A 294 -14.95 -37.71 -4.92
CA GLN A 294 -14.07 -38.87 -4.99
C GLN A 294 -13.18 -38.84 -6.25
N GLU A 295 -13.79 -38.67 -7.42
CA GLU A 295 -13.10 -38.60 -8.71
C GLU A 295 -12.04 -37.49 -8.76
N LEU A 296 -12.32 -36.32 -8.15
CA LEU A 296 -11.37 -35.23 -8.08
C LEU A 296 -10.18 -35.55 -7.15
N GLY A 297 -10.46 -36.27 -6.05
CA GLY A 297 -9.43 -36.75 -5.12
C GLY A 297 -8.51 -37.79 -5.76
N GLU A 298 -9.08 -38.75 -6.48
CA GLU A 298 -8.34 -39.76 -7.23
C GLU A 298 -7.50 -39.14 -8.35
N TRP A 299 -8.05 -38.14 -9.07
CA TRP A 299 -7.29 -37.37 -10.07
C TRP A 299 -6.07 -36.69 -9.45
N LEU A 300 -6.21 -36.05 -8.30
CA LEU A 300 -5.10 -35.44 -7.58
C LEU A 300 -4.09 -36.50 -7.08
N GLU A 301 -4.56 -37.59 -6.50
CA GLU A 301 -3.67 -38.63 -5.96
C GLU A 301 -2.78 -39.25 -7.04
N ASN A 302 -3.34 -39.47 -8.24
CA ASN A 302 -2.64 -40.06 -9.38
C ASN A 302 -1.73 -39.07 -10.12
N MET A 303 -1.66 -37.80 -9.72
CA MET A 303 -0.71 -36.85 -10.33
C MET A 303 0.72 -37.13 -9.88
N ASP A 304 1.62 -37.15 -10.87
CA ASP A 304 3.04 -36.97 -10.61
C ASP A 304 3.31 -35.47 -10.39
N VAL A 305 3.78 -35.13 -9.19
CA VAL A 305 3.90 -33.73 -8.73
C VAL A 305 5.24 -33.51 -8.05
N GLY A 306 5.73 -32.27 -8.15
CA GLY A 306 6.92 -31.83 -7.43
C GLY A 306 6.60 -31.45 -5.98
N THR A 307 7.28 -30.41 -5.48
CA THR A 307 7.01 -29.86 -4.14
C THR A 307 5.56 -29.38 -3.98
N HIS A 308 4.98 -28.85 -5.06
CA HIS A 308 3.59 -28.42 -5.14
C HIS A 308 2.88 -29.23 -6.23
N PHE A 309 1.56 -29.30 -6.14
CA PHE A 309 0.73 -29.92 -7.20
C PHE A 309 0.94 -29.26 -8.56
N PHE A 310 1.10 -27.93 -8.56
CA PHE A 310 1.27 -27.14 -9.78
C PHE A 310 2.55 -26.33 -9.70
N MET A 311 3.51 -26.69 -10.53
CA MET A 311 4.86 -26.12 -10.49
C MET A 311 4.97 -24.86 -11.35
N GLY A 312 5.88 -23.97 -10.94
CA GLY A 312 6.24 -22.77 -11.68
C GLY A 312 7.00 -23.06 -12.98
N ARG A 313 7.48 -22.00 -13.62
CA ARG A 313 8.22 -22.09 -14.89
C ARG A 313 9.40 -23.06 -14.77
N ALA A 314 9.56 -23.92 -15.77
CA ALA A 314 10.60 -24.96 -15.82
C ALA A 314 10.57 -25.93 -14.62
N GLY A 315 9.40 -26.20 -14.05
CA GLY A 315 9.23 -27.13 -12.93
C GLY A 315 9.82 -26.62 -11.61
N LYS A 316 10.11 -25.31 -11.50
CA LYS A 316 10.76 -24.72 -10.33
C LYS A 316 9.83 -23.80 -9.56
N GLY A 317 9.78 -24.01 -8.25
CA GLY A 317 9.04 -23.18 -7.32
C GLY A 317 7.52 -23.19 -7.56
N LEU A 318 6.86 -22.24 -6.90
CA LEU A 318 5.43 -22.01 -7.01
C LEU A 318 5.07 -21.20 -8.26
N LEU A 319 3.88 -21.48 -8.81
CA LEU A 319 3.22 -20.60 -9.78
C LEU A 319 3.22 -19.14 -9.29
N SER A 320 3.37 -18.14 -10.18
CA SER A 320 3.44 -16.73 -9.75
C SER A 320 2.09 -16.18 -9.23
N ASP A 321 2.14 -15.13 -8.41
CA ASP A 321 0.95 -14.55 -7.74
C ASP A 321 -0.19 -14.17 -8.68
N ALA A 322 0.14 -13.72 -9.87
CA ALA A 322 -0.83 -13.23 -10.84
C ALA A 322 -1.13 -14.24 -11.95
N ILE A 323 -0.44 -15.39 -12.03
CA ILE A 323 -0.51 -16.23 -13.24
C ILE A 323 -1.92 -16.73 -13.49
N LEU A 324 -2.63 -17.21 -12.47
CA LEU A 324 -3.96 -17.78 -12.64
C LEU A 324 -4.96 -16.73 -13.15
N SER A 325 -4.95 -15.52 -12.60
CA SER A 325 -5.80 -14.42 -13.10
C SER A 325 -5.33 -13.88 -14.47
N LYS A 326 -4.03 -13.91 -14.76
CA LYS A 326 -3.51 -13.55 -16.09
C LYS A 326 -3.85 -14.59 -17.15
N SER A 327 -4.00 -15.85 -16.75
CA SER A 327 -4.33 -16.95 -17.67
C SER A 327 -5.78 -16.86 -18.14
N LEU A 328 -6.64 -16.13 -17.42
CA LEU A 328 -8.03 -15.85 -17.78
C LEU A 328 -8.20 -14.49 -18.48
N LYS A 329 -7.09 -13.81 -18.85
CA LYS A 329 -7.15 -12.42 -19.36
C LYS A 329 -7.83 -12.29 -20.71
N ASP A 330 -7.74 -13.35 -21.52
CA ASP A 330 -8.25 -13.38 -22.90
C ASP A 330 -9.58 -14.15 -22.97
N TYR A 331 -10.15 -14.56 -21.83
CA TYR A 331 -11.51 -15.09 -21.77
C TYR A 331 -12.51 -13.92 -21.66
N GLU A 332 -13.51 -13.93 -22.52
CA GLU A 332 -14.57 -12.92 -22.57
C GLU A 332 -15.93 -13.64 -22.63
N PRO A 333 -16.82 -13.44 -21.64
CA PRO A 333 -18.18 -13.96 -21.69
C PRO A 333 -19.04 -13.15 -22.67
N GLU A 334 -20.19 -13.68 -23.07
CA GLU A 334 -21.09 -13.02 -24.02
C GLU A 334 -21.60 -11.67 -23.52
N ASN A 335 -21.87 -11.57 -22.21
CA ASN A 335 -22.31 -10.34 -21.56
C ASN A 335 -21.33 -9.95 -20.43
N PRO A 336 -20.21 -9.28 -20.76
CA PRO A 336 -19.16 -9.01 -19.79
C PRO A 336 -19.59 -8.03 -18.71
N LYS A 337 -19.80 -8.54 -17.50
CA LYS A 337 -19.96 -7.76 -16.26
C LYS A 337 -18.62 -7.67 -15.54
N GLY A 338 -17.67 -6.93 -16.12
CA GLY A 338 -16.30 -6.85 -15.60
C GLY A 338 -15.43 -8.05 -15.99
N ARG A 339 -14.16 -8.01 -15.59
CA ARG A 339 -13.16 -9.00 -16.03
C ARG A 339 -13.20 -10.27 -15.17
N ILE A 340 -13.27 -11.43 -15.83
CA ILE A 340 -13.09 -12.72 -15.17
C ILE A 340 -11.64 -12.87 -14.71
N VAL A 341 -11.47 -13.23 -13.44
CA VAL A 341 -10.19 -13.55 -12.82
C VAL A 341 -10.33 -14.83 -12.01
N PHE A 342 -9.23 -15.38 -11.50
CA PHE A 342 -9.30 -16.63 -10.74
C PHE A 342 -10.22 -16.56 -9.51
N HIS A 343 -10.39 -15.37 -8.93
CA HIS A 343 -11.32 -15.19 -7.81
C HIS A 343 -12.79 -15.32 -8.22
N SER A 344 -13.12 -15.07 -9.49
CA SER A 344 -14.47 -15.16 -10.05
C SER A 344 -15.06 -16.56 -9.94
N PHE A 345 -14.25 -17.63 -9.95
CA PHE A 345 -14.75 -19.00 -9.77
C PHE A 345 -15.58 -19.18 -8.49
N ARG A 346 -15.32 -18.35 -7.48
CA ARG A 346 -16.04 -18.37 -6.20
C ARG A 346 -17.42 -17.75 -6.29
N SER A 347 -17.54 -16.62 -6.98
CA SER A 347 -18.84 -16.01 -7.24
C SER A 347 -19.63 -16.89 -8.19
N ILE A 348 -19.00 -17.44 -9.24
CA ILE A 348 -19.64 -18.35 -10.20
C ILE A 348 -20.25 -19.56 -9.48
N LEU A 349 -19.48 -20.29 -8.65
CA LEU A 349 -20.04 -21.39 -7.86
C LEU A 349 -21.24 -20.92 -7.03
N SER A 350 -21.09 -19.79 -6.32
CA SER A 350 -22.16 -19.26 -5.46
C SER A 350 -23.42 -18.92 -6.25
N THR A 351 -23.28 -18.23 -7.39
CA THR A 351 -24.37 -17.83 -8.27
C THR A 351 -25.16 -19.04 -8.75
N PHE A 352 -24.49 -20.00 -9.38
CA PHE A 352 -25.18 -21.21 -9.88
C PHE A 352 -25.76 -22.07 -8.75
N ALA A 353 -25.12 -22.10 -7.58
CA ALA A 353 -25.66 -22.81 -6.42
C ALA A 353 -26.88 -22.12 -5.81
N HIS A 354 -27.11 -20.82 -6.02
CA HIS A 354 -28.34 -20.16 -5.57
C HIS A 354 -29.45 -20.21 -6.63
N GLU A 355 -29.10 -20.26 -7.90
CA GLU A 355 -30.06 -20.19 -9.02
C GLU A 355 -30.66 -21.55 -9.39
N VAL A 356 -30.01 -22.66 -9.02
CA VAL A 356 -30.50 -24.00 -9.31
C VAL A 356 -31.34 -24.49 -8.12
N ASP A 357 -32.66 -24.50 -8.30
CA ASP A 357 -33.66 -24.97 -7.31
C ASP A 357 -33.39 -26.41 -6.81
N GLU A 358 -32.75 -27.24 -7.61
CA GLU A 358 -32.40 -28.64 -7.28
C GLU A 358 -31.10 -28.79 -6.50
N SER A 359 -30.36 -27.71 -6.26
CA SER A 359 -29.16 -27.77 -5.44
C SER A 359 -29.61 -27.86 -3.98
N GLU A 360 -29.58 -29.05 -3.38
CA GLU A 360 -29.94 -29.26 -1.96
C GLU A 360 -28.92 -28.62 -0.98
N VAL A 361 -28.35 -27.46 -1.33
CA VAL A 361 -27.27 -26.77 -0.64
C VAL A 361 -27.79 -25.44 -0.11
N SER A 362 -27.56 -25.18 1.18
CA SER A 362 -27.96 -23.92 1.80
C SER A 362 -26.89 -22.83 1.64
N ASP A 363 -27.27 -21.57 1.83
CA ASP A 363 -26.36 -20.42 1.93
C ASP A 363 -25.22 -20.66 2.94
N TYR A 364 -25.54 -21.38 4.01
CA TYR A 364 -24.58 -21.81 5.02
C TYR A 364 -23.54 -22.76 4.44
N ASP A 365 -23.97 -23.76 3.68
CA ASP A 365 -23.09 -24.77 3.08
C ASP A 365 -22.16 -24.13 2.04
N ILE A 366 -22.69 -23.22 1.22
CA ILE A 366 -21.93 -22.44 0.24
C ILE A 366 -20.90 -21.55 0.96
N SER A 367 -21.34 -20.78 1.96
CA SER A 367 -20.45 -19.92 2.75
C SER A 367 -19.31 -20.70 3.42
N ARG A 368 -19.60 -21.91 3.90
CA ARG A 368 -18.63 -22.80 4.53
C ARG A 368 -17.63 -23.36 3.51
N THR A 369 -18.11 -23.78 2.34
CA THR A 369 -17.28 -24.23 1.20
C THR A 369 -16.31 -23.14 0.76
N LEU A 370 -16.81 -21.91 0.70
CA LEU A 370 -16.03 -20.72 0.40
C LEU A 370 -15.12 -20.29 1.58
N SER A 371 -15.19 -20.91 2.75
CA SER A 371 -14.43 -20.51 3.95
C SER A 371 -14.60 -19.03 4.26
N HIS A 372 -15.83 -18.55 4.16
CA HIS A 372 -16.22 -17.25 4.68
C HIS A 372 -16.35 -17.33 6.21
N LYS A 373 -16.21 -16.18 6.88
CA LYS A 373 -16.30 -16.12 8.34
C LYS A 373 -17.75 -16.39 8.75
N ILE A 374 -18.00 -17.53 9.38
CA ILE A 374 -19.29 -17.86 9.99
C ILE A 374 -19.39 -17.10 11.33
N ARG A 375 -20.53 -16.44 11.59
CA ARG A 375 -20.78 -15.67 12.82
C ARG A 375 -21.49 -16.57 13.85
N GLY A 376 -21.31 -16.31 15.16
CA GLY A 376 -22.07 -16.98 16.23
C GLY A 376 -21.51 -18.32 16.74
N VAL A 377 -22.35 -19.09 17.42
CA VAL A 377 -22.05 -20.39 18.09
C VAL A 377 -21.60 -21.47 17.09
N GLU A 378 -21.97 -21.30 15.81
CA GLU A 378 -21.59 -22.15 14.68
C GLU A 378 -20.09 -22.14 14.36
N LYS A 379 -19.31 -21.29 15.03
CA LYS A 379 -17.85 -21.28 14.95
C LYS A 379 -17.21 -22.57 15.50
N SER A 380 -17.90 -23.32 16.37
CA SER A 380 -17.32 -24.49 17.06
C SER A 380 -17.53 -25.84 16.38
N TYR A 381 -18.01 -25.88 15.13
CA TYR A 381 -18.29 -27.16 14.47
C TYR A 381 -17.03 -27.99 14.18
N ASN A 382 -17.14 -29.29 14.43
CA ASN A 382 -16.08 -30.28 14.26
C ASN A 382 -15.64 -30.47 12.80
N LYS A 383 -14.41 -30.97 12.60
CA LYS A 383 -13.80 -31.30 11.31
C LYS A 383 -14.72 -32.12 10.41
N SER A 384 -15.34 -33.19 10.96
CA SER A 384 -16.19 -34.12 10.21
C SER A 384 -17.40 -33.43 9.56
N LYS A 385 -18.15 -32.61 10.31
CA LYS A 385 -19.29 -31.87 9.75
C LYS A 385 -18.86 -30.91 8.64
N SER A 386 -17.68 -30.29 8.77
CA SER A 386 -17.12 -29.43 7.73
C SER A 386 -16.85 -30.18 6.44
N ILE A 387 -16.21 -31.35 6.55
CA ILE A 387 -15.87 -32.20 5.41
C ILE A 387 -17.15 -32.67 4.70
N ALA A 388 -18.11 -33.22 5.44
CA ALA A 388 -19.38 -33.70 4.86
C ALA A 388 -20.15 -32.59 4.14
N THR A 389 -20.28 -31.42 4.79
CA THR A 389 -21.00 -30.26 4.23
C THR A 389 -20.37 -29.79 2.92
N THR A 390 -19.06 -29.56 2.94
CA THR A 390 -18.35 -29.04 1.76
C THR A 390 -18.26 -30.05 0.63
N ARG A 391 -18.16 -31.35 0.96
CA ARG A 391 -18.24 -32.43 -0.04
C ARG A 391 -19.57 -32.43 -0.76
N ARG A 392 -20.70 -32.28 -0.05
CA ARG A 392 -22.02 -32.23 -0.69
C ARG A 392 -22.08 -31.12 -1.74
N VAL A 393 -21.65 -29.91 -1.39
CA VAL A 393 -21.61 -28.76 -2.31
C VAL A 393 -20.70 -29.03 -3.51
N LEU A 394 -19.47 -29.48 -3.27
CA LEU A 394 -18.51 -29.68 -4.35
C LEU A 394 -18.84 -30.89 -5.22
N SER A 395 -19.49 -31.93 -4.70
CA SER A 395 -19.97 -33.07 -5.49
C SER A 395 -21.09 -32.66 -6.43
N TRP A 396 -22.08 -31.91 -5.95
CA TRP A 396 -23.12 -31.33 -6.81
C TRP A 396 -22.48 -30.44 -7.90
N TRP A 397 -21.61 -29.52 -7.49
CA TRP A 397 -20.96 -28.58 -8.42
C TRP A 397 -20.12 -29.30 -9.47
N PHE A 398 -19.37 -30.33 -9.05
CA PHE A 398 -18.54 -31.11 -9.95
C PHE A 398 -19.36 -31.88 -10.99
N VAL A 399 -20.48 -32.51 -10.58
CA VAL A 399 -21.42 -33.14 -11.52
C VAL A 399 -22.03 -32.10 -12.47
N TYR A 400 -22.42 -30.94 -11.93
CA TYR A 400 -22.97 -29.83 -12.71
C TYR A 400 -22.00 -29.36 -13.80
N LEU A 401 -20.70 -29.23 -13.47
CA LEU A 401 -19.63 -28.91 -14.41
C LEU A 401 -19.38 -30.03 -15.43
N LYS A 402 -19.38 -31.31 -15.01
CA LYS A 402 -19.18 -32.46 -15.92
C LYS A 402 -20.26 -32.55 -16.99
N ASN A 403 -21.52 -32.33 -16.62
CA ASN A 403 -22.64 -32.26 -17.55
C ASN A 403 -22.53 -31.09 -18.55
N ARG A 404 -21.57 -30.19 -18.34
CA ARG A 404 -21.25 -29.03 -19.18
C ARG A 404 -19.92 -29.12 -19.90
N GLY A 405 -19.27 -30.28 -19.86
CA GLY A 405 -18.05 -30.57 -20.63
C GLY A 405 -16.76 -30.50 -19.82
N LEU A 406 -16.82 -30.47 -18.49
CA LEU A 406 -15.60 -30.53 -17.67
C LEU A 406 -14.88 -31.86 -17.88
N THR A 407 -13.58 -31.77 -18.15
CA THR A 407 -12.64 -32.89 -18.23
C THR A 407 -11.47 -32.66 -17.27
N LEU A 408 -10.98 -33.74 -16.65
CA LEU A 408 -9.86 -33.72 -15.70
C LEU A 408 -8.52 -34.08 -16.35
#